data_AF-A0A7X9A2K9-F1
#
_entry.id   AF-A0A7X9A2K9-F1
#
_cell.length_a   1.000
_cell.length_b   1.000
_cell.length_c   1.000
_cell.angle_alpha   90.00
_cell.angle_beta   90.00
_cell.angle_gamma   90.00
#
_symmetry.space_group_name_H-M   'P 1'
#
loop_
_entity.id
_entity.type
_entity.pdbx_description
1 polymer ?
#
loop_
_entity_poly.entity_id
_entity_poly.type
_entity_poly.pdbx_seq_one_letter_code
_entity_poly.pdbx_strand_id
1 'polypeptide(L)'
;MDRKDRIRNAYRLTGSNSFYDGMITCSTFLGRMVCRLVWDMDTEDSAEYQARALSGIPERFTGRLLEVPVGTGVLTVPFYQAMPDAEIVCLDYSPDMM
;
A
#
# COMPACT_ATOMS: atom_id res chain seq x y z
N MET A 1 -19.58 -13.64 17.00
CA MET A 1 -18.19 -13.68 16.52
C MET A 1 -17.32 -12.96 17.54
N ASP A 2 -16.21 -13.57 17.96
CA ASP A 2 -15.24 -12.91 18.83
C ASP A 2 -14.59 -11.71 18.10
N ARG A 3 -14.09 -10.73 18.85
CA ARG A 3 -13.45 -9.53 18.29
C ARG A 3 -12.27 -9.90 17.39
N LYS A 4 -11.46 -10.91 17.75
CA LYS A 4 -10.31 -11.33 16.94
C LYS A 4 -10.73 -11.91 15.60
N ASP A 5 -11.84 -12.66 15.56
CA ASP A 5 -12.37 -13.24 14.33
C ASP A 5 -12.92 -12.16 13.39
N ARG A 6 -13.55 -11.11 13.93
CA ARG A 6 -13.99 -9.96 13.12
C ARG A 6 -12.81 -9.26 12.46
N ILE A 7 -11.73 -9.05 13.22
CA ILE A 7 -10.52 -8.39 12.70
C ILE A 7 -9.90 -9.22 11.58
N ARG A 8 -9.67 -10.52 11.82
CA ARG A 8 -9.10 -11.42 10.78
C ARG A 8 -9.97 -11.50 9.53
N ASN A 9 -11.29 -11.57 9.67
CA ASN A 9 -12.18 -11.59 8.51
C ASN A 9 -12.13 -10.28 7.71
N ALA A 10 -11.99 -9.13 8.38
CA ALA A 10 -11.82 -7.86 7.68
C ALA A 10 -10.53 -7.85 6.85
N TYR A 11 -9.41 -8.26 7.45
CA TYR A 11 -8.11 -8.36 6.76
C TYR A 11 -8.15 -9.33 5.57
N ARG A 12 -8.77 -10.50 5.73
CA ARG A 12 -8.94 -11.45 4.64
C ARG A 12 -9.75 -10.85 3.49
N LEU A 13 -10.85 -10.16 3.79
CA LEU A 13 -11.69 -9.53 2.77
C LEU A 13 -10.97 -8.40 2.03
N THR A 14 -10.12 -7.64 2.73
CA THR A 14 -9.34 -6.54 2.11
C THR A 14 -8.15 -7.05 1.32
N GLY A 15 -7.43 -8.05 1.83
CA GLY A 15 -6.24 -8.61 1.19
C GLY A 15 -6.56 -9.53 0.01
N SER A 16 -7.67 -10.27 0.05
CA SER A 16 -8.06 -11.18 -1.03
C SER A 16 -8.79 -10.49 -2.20
N ASN A 17 -8.88 -9.16 -2.23
CA ASN A 17 -9.72 -8.44 -3.18
C ASN A 17 -9.04 -7.17 -3.72
N SER A 18 -9.07 -7.00 -5.05
CA SER A 18 -8.49 -5.83 -5.74
C SER A 18 -9.20 -4.50 -5.45
N PHE A 19 -10.32 -4.54 -4.73
CA PHE A 19 -11.05 -3.33 -4.32
C PHE A 19 -10.23 -2.44 -3.38
N TYR A 20 -9.50 -3.01 -2.42
CA TYR A 20 -8.65 -2.24 -1.50
C TYR A 20 -7.53 -1.54 -2.27
N ASP A 21 -6.83 -2.27 -3.13
CA ASP A 21 -5.80 -1.73 -4.00
C ASP A 21 -6.34 -0.63 -4.91
N GLY A 22 -7.50 -0.86 -5.51
CA GLY A 22 -8.17 0.11 -6.37
C GLY A 22 -8.59 1.39 -5.65
N MET A 23 -8.90 1.30 -4.36
CA MET A 23 -9.23 2.43 -3.50
C MET A 23 -7.98 3.21 -3.10
N ILE A 24 -6.95 2.53 -2.58
CA ILE A 24 -5.75 3.17 -2.05
C ILE A 24 -4.90 3.83 -3.14
N THR A 25 -4.96 3.31 -4.37
CA THR A 25 -4.24 3.86 -5.54
C THR A 25 -5.08 4.82 -6.38
N CYS A 26 -6.35 5.06 -6.05
CA CYS A 26 -7.29 5.81 -6.90
C CYS A 26 -7.32 5.31 -8.36
N SER A 27 -7.03 4.04 -8.62
CA SER A 27 -6.86 3.52 -9.99
C SER A 27 -8.18 3.08 -10.62
N THR A 28 -9.07 2.48 -9.81
CA THR A 28 -10.39 2.01 -10.27
C THR A 28 -11.43 3.11 -10.22
N PHE A 29 -12.50 3.00 -11.03
CA PHE A 29 -13.60 3.98 -11.04
C PHE A 29 -14.29 4.08 -9.67
N LEU A 30 -14.64 2.94 -9.08
CA LEU A 30 -15.25 2.90 -7.75
C LEU A 30 -14.27 3.36 -6.66
N GLY A 31 -13.00 2.97 -6.76
CA GLY A 31 -11.95 3.39 -5.84
C GLY A 31 -11.75 4.91 -5.84
N ARG A 32 -11.70 5.55 -7.01
CA ARG A 32 -11.67 7.02 -7.15
C ARG A 32 -12.86 7.69 -6.49
N MET A 33 -14.05 7.15 -6.71
CA MET A 33 -15.28 7.75 -6.19
C MET A 33 -15.33 7.67 -4.65
N VAL A 34 -14.92 6.54 -4.08
CA VAL A 34 -14.78 6.38 -2.63
C VAL A 34 -13.67 7.27 -2.09
N CYS A 35 -12.52 7.31 -2.77
CA CYS A 35 -11.38 8.08 -2.28
C CYS A 35 -11.69 9.58 -2.21
N ARG A 36 -12.33 10.10 -3.27
CA ARG A 36 -12.82 11.48 -3.32
C ARG A 36 -13.91 11.76 -2.27
N LEU A 37 -14.80 10.81 -1.99
CA LEU A 37 -15.85 11.02 -0.99
C LEU A 37 -15.30 11.07 0.45
N VAL A 38 -14.35 10.21 0.76
CA VAL A 38 -13.87 10.01 2.14
C VAL A 38 -12.67 10.91 2.47
N TRP A 39 -11.76 11.08 1.52
CA TRP A 39 -10.50 11.80 1.70
C TRP A 39 -10.37 13.06 0.83
N ASP A 40 -11.33 13.34 -0.05
CA ASP A 40 -11.28 14.45 -1.03
C ASP A 40 -10.01 14.45 -1.87
N MET A 41 -9.52 13.26 -2.19
CA MET A 41 -8.31 13.04 -2.98
C MET A 41 -8.63 12.42 -4.34
N ASP A 42 -7.82 12.77 -5.33
CA ASP A 42 -7.80 12.10 -6.62
C ASP A 42 -6.50 11.32 -6.87
N THR A 43 -6.26 10.95 -8.13
CA THR A 43 -5.08 10.17 -8.52
C THR A 43 -3.79 11.01 -8.46
N GLU A 44 -3.85 12.31 -8.72
CA GLU A 44 -2.69 13.21 -8.65
C GLU A 44 -2.28 13.43 -7.20
N ASP A 45 -3.25 13.67 -6.31
CA ASP A 45 -2.98 13.79 -4.87
C ASP A 45 -2.34 12.50 -4.34
N SER A 46 -2.90 11.34 -4.71
CA SER A 46 -2.37 10.03 -4.29
C SER A 46 -0.92 9.84 -4.74
N ALA A 47 -0.59 10.21 -5.98
CA ALA A 47 0.76 10.12 -6.51
C ALA A 47 1.71 11.10 -5.80
N GLU A 48 1.25 12.31 -5.48
CA GLU A 48 2.03 13.29 -4.75
C GLU A 48 2.38 12.81 -3.33
N TYR A 49 1.40 12.28 -2.59
CA TYR A 49 1.66 11.72 -1.26
C TYR A 49 2.64 10.55 -1.31
N GLN A 50 2.50 9.67 -2.31
CA GLN A 50 3.43 8.56 -2.52
C GLN A 50 4.85 9.07 -2.80
N ALA A 51 5.00 10.08 -3.67
CA ALA A 51 6.29 10.70 -3.96
C ALA A 51 6.91 11.34 -2.71
N ARG A 52 6.12 12.08 -1.91
CA ARG A 52 6.56 12.68 -0.65
C ARG A 52 6.96 11.63 0.39
N ALA A 53 6.26 10.51 0.47
CA ALA A 53 6.60 9.42 1.38
C ALA A 53 7.95 8.77 1.03
N LEU A 54 8.26 8.67 -0.28
CA LEU A 54 9.47 8.03 -0.78
C LEU A 54 10.64 9.01 -1.01
N SER A 55 10.41 10.32 -0.93
CA SER A 55 11.42 11.34 -1.28
C SER A 55 12.66 11.33 -0.37
N GLY A 56 12.58 10.70 0.78
CA GLY A 56 13.72 10.52 1.69
C GLY A 56 14.71 9.44 1.24
N ILE A 57 14.35 8.60 0.27
CA ILE A 57 15.20 7.52 -0.23
C ILE A 57 16.19 8.11 -1.26
N PRO A 58 17.51 7.99 -1.03
CA PRO A 58 18.51 8.49 -1.98
C PRO A 58 18.42 7.82 -3.34
N GLU A 59 18.81 8.53 -4.40
CA GLU A 59 19.03 7.90 -5.70
C GLU A 59 20.08 6.78 -5.60
N ARG A 60 19.83 5.67 -6.31
CA ARG A 60 20.72 4.49 -6.32
C ARG A 60 20.98 3.95 -4.91
N PHE A 61 19.95 3.96 -4.06
CA PHE A 61 20.01 3.38 -2.73
C PHE A 61 20.37 1.88 -2.81
N THR A 62 21.37 1.47 -2.03
CA THR A 62 21.86 0.08 -1.92
C THR A 62 21.88 -0.42 -0.47
N GLY A 63 21.19 0.30 0.42
CA GLY A 63 21.13 -0.01 1.84
C GLY A 63 20.02 -1.00 2.18
N ARG A 64 19.67 -1.03 3.48
CA ARG A 64 18.53 -1.79 3.99
C ARG A 64 17.34 -0.88 4.23
N LEU A 65 16.16 -1.27 3.76
CA LEU A 65 14.89 -0.58 3.99
C LEU A 65 13.90 -1.54 4.63
N LEU A 66 13.23 -1.07 5.68
CA LEU A 66 12.14 -1.78 6.34
C LEU A 66 10.84 -1.01 6.08
N GLU A 67 9.85 -1.68 5.50
CA GLU A 67 8.51 -1.14 5.31
C GLU A 67 7.53 -1.78 6.29
N VAL A 68 6.84 -0.95 7.09
CA VAL A 68 5.84 -1.38 8.06
C VAL A 68 4.68 -0.38 8.13
N PRO A 69 3.41 -0.82 7.95
CA PRO A 69 3.00 -2.05 7.28
C PRO A 69 3.18 -1.94 5.76
N VAL A 70 3.50 -3.04 5.07
CA VAL A 70 3.50 -3.08 3.59
C VAL A 70 2.08 -3.12 3.00
N GLY A 71 1.09 -3.59 3.75
CA GLY A 71 -0.22 -3.91 3.17
C GLY A 71 -0.05 -4.88 2.00
N THR A 72 -0.82 -4.71 0.94
CA THR A 72 -0.73 -5.51 -0.30
C THR A 72 0.52 -5.23 -1.14
N GLY A 73 1.36 -4.26 -0.75
CA GLY A 73 2.54 -3.84 -1.50
C GLY A 73 2.23 -3.07 -2.79
N VAL A 74 0.96 -2.82 -3.12
CA VAL A 74 0.55 -2.19 -4.39
C VAL A 74 1.18 -0.81 -4.63
N LEU A 75 1.46 -0.06 -3.55
CA LEU A 75 2.07 1.26 -3.64
C LEU A 75 3.59 1.17 -3.82
N THR A 76 4.26 0.33 -3.05
CA THR A 76 5.71 0.45 -2.82
C THR A 76 6.53 -0.63 -3.51
N VAL A 77 5.99 -1.83 -3.69
CA VAL A 77 6.70 -2.94 -4.35
C VAL A 77 7.12 -2.58 -5.79
N PRO A 78 6.29 -1.94 -6.64
CA PRO A 78 6.74 -1.53 -7.98
C PRO A 78 7.92 -0.55 -7.96
N PHE A 79 7.99 0.31 -6.94
CA PHE A 79 9.10 1.23 -6.76
C PHE A 79 10.37 0.50 -6.29
N TYR A 80 10.24 -0.43 -5.35
CA TYR A 80 11.37 -1.23 -4.86
C TYR A 80 11.96 -2.17 -5.91
N GLN A 81 11.16 -2.62 -6.88
CA GLN A 81 11.67 -3.39 -8.04
C GLN A 81 12.70 -2.61 -8.87
N ALA A 82 12.70 -1.28 -8.80
CA ALA A 82 13.71 -0.42 -9.45
C ALA A 82 15.00 -0.25 -8.61
N MET A 83 15.10 -0.89 -7.44
CA MET A 83 16.24 -0.82 -6.51
C MET A 83 16.85 -2.22 -6.28
N PRO A 84 17.37 -2.89 -7.32
CA PRO A 84 17.82 -4.28 -7.23
C PRO A 84 19.00 -4.50 -6.27
N ASP A 85 19.76 -3.45 -6.00
CA ASP A 85 20.93 -3.48 -5.13
C ASP A 85 20.60 -3.17 -3.65
N ALA A 86 19.35 -2.86 -3.33
CA ALA A 86 18.89 -2.63 -1.97
C ALA A 86 18.32 -3.91 -1.35
N GLU A 87 18.50 -4.08 -0.05
CA GLU A 87 17.83 -5.12 0.72
C GLU A 87 16.54 -4.55 1.31
N ILE A 88 15.39 -4.99 0.78
CA ILE A 88 14.07 -4.50 1.18
C ILE A 88 13.37 -5.58 2.00
N VAL A 89 12.95 -5.23 3.20
CA VAL A 89 12.16 -6.08 4.08
C VAL A 89 10.78 -5.46 4.26
N CYS A 90 9.74 -6.18 3.83
CA CYS A 90 8.35 -5.79 3.98
C CYS A 90 7.73 -6.58 5.14
N LEU A 91 6.94 -5.92 5.98
CA LEU A 91 6.24 -6.56 7.10
C LEU A 91 4.78 -6.14 7.14
N ASP A 92 3.89 -7.13 7.24
CA ASP A 92 2.50 -6.95 7.64
C ASP A 92 2.13 -8.01 8.69
N TYR A 93 1.21 -7.67 9.59
CA TYR A 93 0.72 -8.61 10.59
C TYR A 93 -0.39 -9.51 10.07
N SER A 94 -0.98 -9.17 8.94
CA SER A 94 -1.96 -9.99 8.25
C SER A 94 -1.28 -10.80 7.14
N PRO A 95 -1.29 -12.15 7.22
CA PRO A 95 -0.86 -12.99 6.11
C PRO A 95 -1.64 -12.74 4.83
N ASP A 96 -2.91 -12.30 4.92
CA ASP A 96 -3.73 -12.00 3.75
C ASP A 96 -3.30 -10.70 3.03
N MET A 97 -2.48 -9.87 3.66
CA MET A 97 -1.95 -8.64 3.05
C MET A 97 -0.61 -8.90 2.37
N MET A 98 0.11 -9.99 2.68
CA MET A 98 1.35 -10.37 1.98
C MET A 98 1.08 -11.35 0.84
#